data_AF-A0A8X7BYM7-F1
#
_entry.id   AF-A0A8X7BYM7-F1
#
_cell.length_a   1.000
_cell.length_b   1.000
_cell.length_c   1.000
_cell.angle_alpha   90.00
_cell.angle_beta   90.00
_cell.angle_gamma   90.00
#
_symmetry.space_group_name_H-M   'P 1'
#
loop_
_entity.id
_entity.type
_entity.pdbx_description
1 polymer ?
#
loop_
_entity_poly.entity_id
_entity_poly.type
_entity_poly.pdbx_seq_one_letter_code
_entity_poly.pdbx_strand_id
1 'polypeptide(L)' 'MDGLSFANATNKKGIDYMIQILKMYQDNYPGILETIYIINISNYFLIPCSIVKSCLSSSFVSRVQFYGT' A
#
# COMPACT_ATOMS: atom_id res chain seq x y z
N MET A 1 -2.35 14.07 11.72
CA MET A 1 -1.34 13.09 11.23
C MET A 1 -0.21 13.93 10.69
N ASP A 2 0.56 14.51 11.59
CA ASP A 2 1.49 15.61 11.31
C ASP A 2 2.89 15.02 11.31
N GLY A 3 3.47 14.79 10.12
CA GLY A 3 4.86 14.31 10.03
C GLY A 3 5.24 13.39 8.86
N LEU A 4 4.32 13.03 7.96
CA LEU A 4 4.70 12.28 6.74
C LEU A 4 5.29 13.24 5.69
N SER A 5 6.57 13.58 5.87
CA SER A 5 7.37 14.24 4.83
C SER A 5 7.56 13.31 3.63
N PHE A 6 7.64 13.85 2.41
CA PHE A 6 7.85 13.09 1.16
C PHE A 6 9.02 12.11 1.24
N ALA A 7 10.08 12.49 1.96
CA ALA A 7 11.26 11.66 2.19
C ALA A 7 10.99 10.43 3.09
N ASN A 8 10.10 10.57 4.08
CA ASN A 8 9.69 9.45 4.94
C ASN A 8 8.65 8.56 4.23
N ALA A 9 7.75 9.16 3.46
CA ALA A 9 6.76 8.44 2.64
C ALA A 9 7.41 7.60 1.52
N THR A 10 8.50 8.09 0.93
CA THR A 10 9.21 7.44 -0.18
C THR A 10 10.49 6.72 0.27
N ASN A 11 10.62 6.40 1.56
CA ASN A 11 11.77 5.66 2.02
C ASN A 11 11.75 4.24 1.42
N LYS A 12 12.73 3.93 0.58
CA LYS A 12 12.84 2.63 -0.13
C LYS A 12 12.72 1.44 0.82
N LYS A 13 13.31 1.53 2.02
CA LYS A 13 13.19 0.47 3.03
C LYS A 13 11.74 0.30 3.52
N GLY A 14 11.03 1.41 3.74
CA GLY A 14 9.63 1.37 4.16
C GLY A 14 8.71 0.76 3.10
N ILE A 15 8.94 1.12 1.84
CA ILE A 15 8.20 0.54 0.70
C ILE A 15 8.49 -0.96 0.57
N ASP A 16 9.75 -1.37 0.66
CA ASP A 16 10.14 -2.79 0.56
C ASP A 16 9.52 -3.63 1.68
N TYR A 17 9.55 -3.12 2.92
CA TYR A 17 8.87 -3.75 4.06
C TYR A 17 7.36 -3.85 3.84
N MET A 18 6.71 -2.79 3.34
CA MET A 18 5.28 -2.85 3.00
C MET A 18 4.98 -3.92 1.96
N ILE A 19 5.79 -4.01 0.90
CA ILE A 19 5.62 -5.02 -0.15
C ILE A 19 5.81 -6.43 0.43
N GLN A 20 6.83 -6.65 1.27
CA GLN A 20 7.04 -7.96 1.89
C GLN A 20 5.88 -8.38 2.78
N ILE A 21 5.38 -7.46 3.61
CA ILE A 21 4.23 -7.72 4.48
C ILE A 21 3.01 -8.06 3.62
N LEU A 22 2.72 -7.25 2.61
CA LEU A 22 1.59 -7.47 1.71
C LEU A 22 1.68 -8.79 0.95
N LYS A 23 2.88 -9.17 0.47
CA LYS A 23 3.11 -10.49 -0.14
C LYS A 23 2.91 -11.62 0.85
N MET A 24 3.41 -11.49 2.08
CA MET A 24 3.23 -12.48 3.13
C MET A 24 1.74 -12.69 3.46
N TYR A 25 0.95 -11.61 3.51
CA TYR A 25 -0.50 -11.69 3.67
C TYR A 25 -1.18 -12.35 2.47
N GLN A 26 -0.78 -12.00 1.24
CA GLN A 26 -1.35 -12.60 0.04
C GLN A 26 -1.08 -14.12 -0.04
N ASP A 27 0.13 -14.55 0.35
CA ASP A 27 0.58 -15.94 0.26
C ASP A 27 0.00 -16.82 1.37
N ASN A 28 -0.04 -16.32 2.62
CA ASN A 28 -0.53 -17.08 3.77
C ASN A 28 -2.06 -17.02 3.95
N TYR A 29 -2.70 -15.94 3.50
CA TYR A 29 -4.12 -15.70 3.75
C TYR A 29 -4.90 -15.29 2.49
N PRO A 30 -4.92 -16.15 1.45
CA PRO A 30 -5.69 -15.88 0.25
C PRO A 30 -7.20 -15.92 0.57
N GLY A 31 -7.84 -14.74 0.57
CA GLY A 31 -9.31 -14.62 0.64
C GLY A 31 -9.90 -14.03 1.92
N ILE A 32 -9.10 -13.75 2.95
CA ILE A 32 -9.60 -13.09 4.18
C ILE A 32 -9.76 -11.58 3.98
N LEU A 33 -8.94 -10.99 3.12
CA LEU A 33 -8.96 -9.56 2.86
C LEU A 33 -10.03 -9.24 1.82
N GLU A 34 -11.19 -8.79 2.30
CA GLU A 34 -12.32 -8.45 1.43
C GLU A 34 -12.10 -7.11 0.72
N THR A 35 -11.75 -6.05 1.47
CA THR A 35 -11.40 -4.71 0.97
C THR A 35 -10.41 -4.03 1.92
N ILE A 36 -9.42 -3.34 1.36
CA ILE A 36 -8.43 -2.55 2.12
C ILE A 36 -8.69 -1.07 1.84
N TYR A 37 -8.99 -0.32 2.90
CA TYR A 37 -9.20 1.12 2.85
C TYR A 37 -7.95 1.83 3.32
N ILE A 38 -7.34 2.60 2.42
CA ILE A 38 -6.26 3.52 2.80
C ILE A 38 -6.87 4.93 2.80
N ILE A 39 -7.08 5.45 4.00
CA ILE A 39 -7.67 6.77 4.25
C ILE A 39 -6.59 7.79 4.57
N ASN A 40 -6.87 9.07 4.31
CA ASN A 40 -5.98 10.19 4.60
C ASN A 40 -4.62 10.09 3.88
N ILE A 41 -4.65 9.61 2.64
CA ILE A 41 -3.47 9.60 1.78
C ILE A 41 -3.13 11.02 1.37
N SER A 42 -1.92 11.43 1.69
CA SER A 42 -1.30 12.61 1.09
C SER A 42 -0.91 12.30 -0.36
N ASN A 43 -1.00 13.28 -1.28
CA ASN A 43 -0.62 13.12 -2.69
C ASN A 43 0.81 12.56 -2.89
N TYR A 44 1.69 12.77 -1.92
CA TYR A 44 3.03 12.19 -1.86
C TYR A 44 3.05 10.65 -1.88
N PHE A 45 1.99 9.99 -1.42
CA PHE A 45 1.89 8.54 -1.37
C PHE A 45 1.45 7.89 -2.69
N LEU A 46 1.08 8.67 -3.71
CA LEU A 46 0.63 8.12 -5.01
C LEU A 46 1.71 7.28 -5.69
N ILE A 47 2.97 7.73 -5.66
CA ILE A 47 4.11 7.04 -6.28
C ILE A 47 4.39 5.69 -5.59
N PRO A 48 4.64 5.62 -4.27
CA PRO A 48 4.84 4.34 -3.60
C PRO A 48 3.62 3.44 -3.69
N CYS A 49 2.38 3.97 -3.64
CA CYS A 49 1.18 3.16 -3.84
C CYS A 49 1.12 2.52 -5.24
N SER A 50 1.58 3.22 -6.29
CA SER A 50 1.64 2.64 -7.63
C SER A 50 2.67 1.50 -7.71
N ILE A 51 3.83 1.65 -7.07
CA ILE A 51 4.87 0.61 -7.01
C ILE A 51 4.35 -0.63 -6.27
N VAL A 52 3.70 -0.41 -5.13
CA VAL A 52 3.09 -1.47 -4.33
C VAL A 52 2.03 -2.20 -5.15
N LYS A 53 1.11 -1.49 -5.81
CA LYS A 53 0.09 -2.11 -6.69
C LYS A 53 0.71 -3.01 -7.76
N SER A 54 1.78 -2.56 -8.42
CA SER A 54 2.45 -3.37 -9.45
C SER A 54 3.11 -4.63 -8.91
N CYS A 55 3.40 -4.69 -7.61
CA CYS A 55 3.99 -5.86 -6.94
C CYS A 55 2.95 -6.85 -6.39
N LEU A 56 1.67 -6.48 -6.37
CA LEU A 56 0.59 -7.33 -5.87
C LEU A 56 -0.22 -7.96 -7.01
N SER A 57 -0.90 -9.07 -6.70
CA SER A 57 -1.80 -9.71 -7.67
C SER A 57 -3.00 -8.82 -8.00
N SER A 58 -3.48 -8.89 -9.24
CA SER A 58 -4.63 -8.11 -9.75
C SER A 58 -5.87 -8.26 -8.85
N SER A 59 -6.12 -9.47 -8.34
CA SER A 59 -7.23 -9.76 -7.41
C SER A 59 -7.13 -9.00 -6.08
N PHE A 60 -5.91 -8.64 -5.66
CA PHE A 60 -5.68 -7.89 -4.45
C PHE A 60 -5.74 -6.38 -4.72
N VAL A 61 -5.18 -5.93 -5.85
CA VAL A 61 -5.25 -4.52 -6.27
C VAL A 61 -6.69 -4.06 -6.44
N SER A 62 -7.57 -4.91 -7.00
CA SER A 62 -8.99 -4.60 -7.15
C SER A 62 -9.72 -4.37 -5.81
N ARG A 63 -9.13 -4.83 -4.69
CA ARG A 63 -9.70 -4.71 -3.35
C ARG A 63 -9.14 -3.52 -2.57
N VAL A 64 -8.14 -2.83 -3.09
CA VAL A 64 -7.55 -1.66 -2.40
C VAL A 64 -8.23 -0.39 -2.88
N GLN A 65 -8.89 0.32 -1.97
CA GLN A 65 -9.51 1.61 -2.22
C GLN A 65 -8.73 2.73 -1.52
N PHE A 66 -8.42 3.78 -2.28
CA PHE A 66 -7.61 4.91 -1.83
C PHE A 66 -8.55 6.11 -1.64
N TYR A 67 -8.63 6.60 -0.41
CA TYR A 67 -9.39 7.78 -0.06
C TYR A 67 -8.40 8.88 0.34
N GLY A 68 -8.09 9.73 -0.63
CA GLY A 68 -7.31 10.95 -0.42
C GLY A 68 -8.19 12.10 0.09
N THR A 69 -7.55 13.10 0.69
CA THR A 69 -8.17 14.40 1.03
C THR A 69 -7.47 15.49 0.23
#